data_AF-A0A9W9VQX0-F1
#
_entry.id   AF-A0A9W9VQX0-F1
#
_cell.length_a   1.000
_cell.length_b   1.000
_cell.length_c   1.000
_cell.angle_alpha   90.00
_cell.angle_beta   90.00
_cell.angle_gamma   90.00
#
_symmetry.space_group_name_H-M   'P 1'
#
loop_
_entity.id
_entity.type
_entity.pdbx_description
1 polymer ?
#
loop_
_entity_poly.entity_id
_entity_poly.type
_entity_poly.pdbx_seq_one_letter_code
_entity_poly.pdbx_strand_id
1 'polypeptide(L)'
;MSPPRNAQGLYQVRPNSTSSASTKEPTIHNIFEPATGTWQYIVADPSAKAAIIIDPVLNYEPATQAITTTAADELLALVKEKGYQIERILETHAHADHLTASAYLQHQLNQTQGFKPPIGIGKRIAQVQNLFGLRYHIGKEEYEQVFDHLFDDDEKLTIGGLTATALHLPGHTPDHLGYQIGENIFCGDSLFHIDIGTARCDFPGGDAKNLYNSARRLLEFDESVKIWPGHDYPRPTETLWHL
;
A
#
# COMPACT_ATOMS: atom_id res chain seq x y z
N MET A 1 40.77 -16.98 50.43
CA MET A 1 39.82 -16.14 49.67
C MET A 1 39.29 -16.98 48.54
N SER A 2 37.97 -17.22 48.53
CA SER A 2 37.29 -18.20 47.67
C SER A 2 37.19 -17.75 46.20
N PRO A 3 37.12 -18.68 45.23
CA PRO A 3 36.90 -18.36 43.81
C PRO A 3 35.44 -17.96 43.52
N PRO A 4 35.15 -17.31 42.37
CA PRO A 4 33.85 -16.69 42.11
C PRO A 4 32.75 -17.70 41.77
N ARG A 5 31.51 -17.31 42.13
CA ARG A 5 30.27 -18.08 41.93
C ARG A 5 29.83 -18.02 40.47
N ASN A 6 29.50 -19.19 39.91
CA ASN A 6 28.69 -19.33 38.71
C ASN A 6 27.33 -18.63 38.90
N ALA A 7 27.01 -17.68 38.03
CA ALA A 7 25.66 -17.17 37.84
C ALA A 7 25.06 -17.83 36.60
N GLN A 8 24.39 -18.97 36.80
CA GLN A 8 23.45 -19.51 35.82
C GLN A 8 22.17 -18.68 35.91
N GLY A 9 22.01 -17.73 34.99
CA GLY A 9 20.74 -17.05 34.75
C GLY A 9 19.83 -17.93 33.90
N LEU A 10 18.80 -18.49 34.52
CA LEU A 10 17.73 -19.23 33.86
C LEU A 10 16.95 -18.26 32.95
N TYR A 11 17.14 -18.36 31.63
CA TYR A 11 16.17 -17.84 30.67
C TYR A 11 14.94 -18.76 30.71
N GLN A 12 13.93 -18.37 31.47
CA GLN A 12 12.60 -18.96 31.35
C GLN A 12 11.98 -18.49 30.05
N VAL A 13 11.97 -19.35 29.04
CA VAL A 13 11.12 -19.21 27.86
C VAL A 13 9.67 -19.32 28.34
N ARG A 14 8.93 -18.22 28.27
CA ARG A 14 7.47 -18.25 28.46
C ARG A 14 6.85 -18.81 27.18
N PRO A 15 6.07 -19.90 27.22
CA PRO A 15 5.30 -20.32 26.07
C PRO A 15 4.11 -19.38 25.93
N ASN A 16 4.16 -18.47 24.95
CA ASN A 16 2.95 -17.79 24.51
C ASN A 16 2.16 -18.75 23.62
N SER A 17 1.35 -19.61 24.26
CA SER A 17 0.27 -20.31 23.59
C SER A 17 -0.99 -19.45 23.66
N THR A 18 -1.16 -18.56 22.70
CA THR A 18 -2.48 -18.06 22.31
C THR A 18 -2.77 -18.67 20.96
N SER A 19 -3.79 -19.53 20.88
CA SER A 19 -4.29 -20.00 19.59
C SER A 19 -4.74 -18.78 18.80
N SER A 20 -3.97 -18.35 17.81
CA SER A 20 -4.48 -17.40 16.84
C SER A 20 -5.67 -18.07 16.17
N ALA A 21 -6.83 -17.42 16.22
CA ALA A 21 -7.87 -17.73 15.27
C ALA A 21 -7.19 -17.64 13.90
N SER A 22 -7.19 -18.74 13.14
CA SER A 22 -6.57 -18.80 11.81
C SER A 22 -7.00 -17.58 11.02
N THR A 23 -6.10 -16.60 10.90
CA THR A 23 -6.30 -15.47 9.99
C THR A 23 -6.27 -16.09 8.60
N LYS A 24 -7.34 -15.85 7.85
CA LYS A 24 -7.40 -16.32 6.48
C LYS A 24 -6.42 -15.47 5.68
N GLU A 25 -5.36 -16.08 5.16
CA GLU A 25 -4.35 -15.36 4.40
C GLU A 25 -4.84 -15.05 2.97
N PRO A 26 -4.55 -13.84 2.45
CA PRO A 26 -4.89 -13.47 1.08
C PRO A 26 -4.00 -14.19 0.06
N THR A 27 -4.50 -14.29 -1.17
CA THR A 27 -3.63 -14.46 -2.35
C THR A 27 -3.14 -13.09 -2.80
N ILE A 28 -1.83 -12.92 -2.95
CA ILE A 28 -1.20 -11.65 -3.32
C ILE A 28 -0.54 -11.81 -4.68
N HIS A 29 -0.77 -10.85 -5.56
CA HIS A 29 -0.04 -10.69 -6.83
C HIS A 29 0.60 -9.31 -6.83
N ASN A 30 1.90 -9.24 -7.09
CA ASN A 30 2.66 -8.00 -7.20
C ASN A 30 3.16 -7.84 -8.64
N ILE A 31 2.94 -6.66 -9.23
CA ILE A 31 3.36 -6.32 -10.59
C ILE A 31 4.24 -5.08 -10.51
N PHE A 32 5.44 -5.15 -11.08
CA PHE A 32 6.40 -4.06 -11.06
C PHE A 32 6.24 -3.19 -12.30
N GLU A 33 6.08 -1.88 -12.13
CA GLU A 33 6.14 -0.91 -13.21
C GLU A 33 7.56 -0.28 -13.24
N PRO A 34 8.40 -0.64 -14.23
CA PRO A 34 9.82 -0.32 -14.20
C PRO A 34 10.15 1.14 -14.50
N ALA A 35 9.26 1.92 -15.13
CA ALA A 35 9.54 3.32 -15.45
C ALA A 35 9.49 4.22 -14.19
N THR A 36 8.65 3.86 -13.24
CA THR A 36 8.40 4.59 -11.98
C THR A 36 9.01 3.88 -10.77
N GLY A 37 9.29 2.58 -10.89
CA GLY A 37 9.75 1.73 -9.80
C GLY A 37 8.63 1.29 -8.88
N THR A 38 7.37 1.45 -9.29
CA THR A 38 6.19 1.22 -8.46
C THR A 38 5.80 -0.26 -8.43
N TRP A 39 5.48 -0.75 -7.24
CA TRP A 39 4.77 -2.00 -7.04
C TRP A 39 3.27 -1.78 -7.01
N GLN A 40 2.57 -2.48 -7.90
CA GLN A 40 1.12 -2.54 -7.94
C GLN A 40 0.68 -3.88 -7.35
N TYR A 41 -0.37 -3.90 -6.53
CA TYR A 41 -0.81 -5.12 -5.87
C TYR A 41 -2.26 -5.49 -6.17
N ILE A 42 -2.51 -6.78 -6.41
CA ILE A 42 -3.84 -7.38 -6.32
C ILE A 42 -3.88 -8.30 -5.11
N VAL A 43 -4.79 -8.03 -4.18
CA VAL A 43 -4.93 -8.80 -2.94
C VAL A 43 -6.32 -9.41 -2.89
N ALA A 44 -6.40 -10.74 -2.90
CA ALA A 44 -7.65 -11.47 -3.09
C ALA A 44 -7.97 -12.44 -1.95
N ASP A 45 -9.25 -12.53 -1.59
CA ASP A 45 -9.79 -13.65 -0.83
C ASP A 45 -9.73 -14.93 -1.68
N PRO A 46 -8.94 -15.95 -1.29
CA PRO A 46 -8.78 -17.17 -2.08
C PRO A 46 -10.09 -17.96 -2.26
N SER A 47 -11.05 -17.84 -1.33
CA SER A 47 -12.33 -18.55 -1.41
C SER A 47 -13.42 -17.74 -2.12
N ALA A 48 -13.54 -16.45 -1.82
CA ALA A 48 -14.62 -15.62 -2.34
C ALA A 48 -14.33 -15.03 -3.73
N LYS A 49 -13.04 -14.99 -4.14
CA LYS A 49 -12.56 -14.29 -5.34
C LYS A 49 -12.78 -12.77 -5.32
N ALA A 50 -13.33 -12.23 -4.24
CA ALA A 50 -13.27 -10.81 -3.93
C ALA A 50 -11.81 -10.37 -3.80
N ALA A 51 -11.47 -9.22 -4.38
CA ALA A 51 -10.12 -8.69 -4.36
C ALA A 51 -10.10 -7.17 -4.33
N ILE A 52 -8.94 -6.61 -4.05
CA ILE A 52 -8.66 -5.18 -4.17
C ILE A 52 -7.44 -4.97 -5.06
N ILE A 53 -7.33 -3.77 -5.60
CA ILE A 53 -6.13 -3.27 -6.27
C ILE A 53 -5.53 -2.17 -5.40
N ILE A 54 -4.20 -2.14 -5.22
CA ILE A 54 -3.48 -1.13 -4.45
C ILE A 54 -2.44 -0.46 -5.36
N ASP A 55 -2.40 0.87 -5.33
CA ASP A 55 -1.45 1.76 -6.02
C ASP A 55 -1.30 1.48 -7.53
N PRO A 56 -2.39 1.47 -8.32
CA PRO A 56 -2.33 1.16 -9.74
C PRO A 56 -1.73 2.30 -10.58
N VAL A 57 -0.89 1.98 -11.56
CA VAL A 57 -0.18 2.96 -12.39
C VAL A 57 -0.86 3.18 -13.74
N LEU A 58 -1.01 4.46 -14.10
CA LEU A 58 -1.31 4.93 -15.45
C LEU A 58 -0.01 5.43 -16.08
N ASN A 59 0.41 4.80 -17.17
CA ASN A 59 1.70 5.12 -17.78
C ASN A 59 1.68 6.53 -18.37
N TYR A 60 2.74 7.29 -18.11
CA TYR A 60 2.96 8.64 -18.62
C TYR A 60 4.38 8.76 -19.16
N GLU A 61 4.54 9.18 -20.41
CA GLU A 61 5.84 9.46 -21.03
C GLU A 61 6.11 10.97 -21.00
N PRO A 62 6.98 11.49 -20.12
CA PRO A 62 7.19 12.93 -19.95
C PRO A 62 7.69 13.64 -21.23
N ALA A 63 8.46 12.95 -22.07
CA ALA A 63 9.03 13.57 -23.28
C ALA A 63 7.96 13.83 -24.35
N THR A 64 6.95 12.97 -24.43
CA THR A 64 5.88 13.06 -25.44
C THR A 64 4.54 13.50 -24.85
N GLN A 65 4.43 13.53 -23.52
CA GLN A 65 3.20 13.73 -22.76
C GLN A 65 2.12 12.69 -23.07
N ALA A 66 2.50 11.54 -23.61
CA ALA A 66 1.57 10.46 -23.92
C ALA A 66 1.12 9.76 -22.65
N ILE A 67 -0.18 9.46 -22.58
CA ILE A 67 -0.79 8.63 -21.55
C ILE A 67 -1.16 7.30 -22.20
N THR A 68 -0.73 6.19 -21.61
CA THR A 68 -1.12 4.83 -22.02
C THR A 68 -1.58 4.02 -20.82
N THR A 69 -2.25 2.91 -21.09
CA THR A 69 -2.93 2.08 -20.08
C THR A 69 -2.23 0.73 -19.88
N THR A 70 -1.01 0.57 -20.37
CA THR A 70 -0.32 -0.73 -20.43
C THR A 70 -0.23 -1.43 -19.07
N ALA A 71 0.21 -0.72 -18.02
CA ALA A 71 0.30 -1.23 -16.66
C ALA A 71 -1.09 -1.56 -16.08
N ALA A 72 -2.06 -0.67 -16.26
CA ALA A 72 -3.43 -0.88 -15.80
C ALA A 72 -4.13 -2.05 -16.51
N ASP A 73 -3.86 -2.25 -17.80
CA ASP A 73 -4.42 -3.34 -18.61
C ASP A 73 -3.81 -4.70 -18.21
N GLU A 74 -2.56 -4.73 -17.72
CA GLU A 74 -1.97 -5.93 -17.12
C GLU A 74 -2.70 -6.35 -15.84
N LEU A 75 -3.04 -5.39 -14.97
CA LEU A 75 -3.89 -5.64 -13.80
C LEU A 75 -5.25 -6.22 -14.23
N LEU A 76 -5.93 -5.61 -15.21
CA LEU A 76 -7.22 -6.08 -15.72
C LEU A 76 -7.13 -7.50 -16.32
N ALA A 77 -6.05 -7.79 -17.06
CA ALA A 77 -5.81 -9.11 -17.62
C ALA A 77 -5.68 -10.16 -16.51
N LEU A 78 -4.93 -9.86 -15.45
CA LEU A 78 -4.76 -10.75 -14.30
C LEU A 78 -6.07 -10.94 -13.53
N VAL A 79 -6.83 -9.86 -13.28
CA VAL A 79 -8.17 -9.92 -12.67
C VAL A 79 -9.07 -10.88 -13.45
N LYS A 80 -9.09 -10.75 -14.78
CA LYS A 80 -9.88 -11.61 -15.66
C LYS A 80 -9.39 -13.06 -15.63
N GLU A 81 -8.08 -13.28 -15.70
CA GLU A 81 -7.47 -14.62 -15.68
C GLU A 81 -7.82 -15.37 -14.39
N LYS A 82 -7.72 -14.70 -13.24
CA LYS A 82 -7.98 -15.32 -11.93
C LYS A 82 -9.46 -15.37 -11.55
N GLY A 83 -10.32 -14.71 -12.34
CA GLY A 83 -11.75 -14.61 -12.09
C GLY A 83 -12.07 -13.79 -10.84
N TYR A 84 -11.30 -12.74 -10.57
CA TYR A 84 -11.51 -11.89 -9.41
C TYR A 84 -12.64 -10.88 -9.62
N GLN A 85 -13.27 -10.50 -8.50
CA GLN A 85 -14.22 -9.40 -8.40
C GLN A 85 -13.56 -8.29 -7.58
N ILE A 86 -13.24 -7.17 -8.21
CA ILE A 86 -12.58 -6.06 -7.52
C ILE A 86 -13.62 -5.31 -6.70
N GLU A 87 -13.52 -5.36 -5.39
CA GLU A 87 -14.44 -4.67 -4.48
C GLU A 87 -14.02 -3.23 -4.22
N ARG A 88 -12.71 -2.93 -4.28
CA ARG A 88 -12.16 -1.59 -4.06
C ARG A 88 -10.85 -1.39 -4.83
N ILE A 89 -10.55 -0.14 -5.13
CA ILE A 89 -9.23 0.30 -5.60
C ILE A 89 -8.71 1.26 -4.54
N LEU A 90 -7.50 1.04 -4.04
CA LEU A 90 -6.95 1.73 -2.89
C LEU A 90 -5.66 2.44 -3.27
N GLU A 91 -5.51 3.66 -2.75
CA GLU A 91 -4.25 4.40 -2.77
C GLU A 91 -3.66 4.39 -1.36
N THR A 92 -2.36 4.12 -1.25
CA THR A 92 -1.62 4.32 0.00
C THR A 92 -1.46 5.81 0.30
N HIS A 93 -1.21 6.63 -0.72
CA HIS A 93 -1.07 8.07 -0.59
C HIS A 93 -1.25 8.78 -1.93
N ALA A 94 -1.27 10.12 -1.93
CA ALA A 94 -1.13 10.91 -3.14
C ALA A 94 0.30 10.78 -3.69
N HIS A 95 0.48 9.88 -4.66
CA HIS A 95 1.76 9.63 -5.33
C HIS A 95 2.29 10.86 -6.08
N ALA A 96 3.61 11.00 -6.12
CA ALA A 96 4.30 12.13 -6.75
C ALA A 96 5.21 11.73 -7.91
N ASP A 97 5.40 10.42 -8.10
CA ASP A 97 6.28 9.76 -9.06
C ASP A 97 5.51 9.18 -10.26
N HIS A 98 4.23 8.83 -10.09
CA HIS A 98 3.38 8.28 -11.15
C HIS A 98 1.96 8.86 -11.15
N LEU A 99 1.24 8.69 -12.26
CA LEU A 99 -0.19 8.97 -12.35
C LEU A 99 -0.96 7.72 -11.92
N THR A 100 -1.96 7.86 -11.04
CA THR A 100 -2.82 6.72 -10.69
C THR A 100 -3.73 6.30 -11.85
N ALA A 101 -3.91 4.99 -12.03
CA ALA A 101 -4.91 4.40 -12.93
C ALA A 101 -6.26 4.12 -12.27
N SER A 102 -6.48 4.52 -11.02
CA SER A 102 -7.70 4.21 -10.24
C SER A 102 -9.00 4.55 -10.98
N ALA A 103 -9.10 5.74 -11.58
CA ALA A 103 -10.29 6.15 -12.34
C ALA A 103 -10.49 5.31 -13.62
N TYR A 104 -9.40 5.00 -14.33
CA TYR A 104 -9.45 4.15 -15.53
C TYR A 104 -9.91 2.73 -15.19
N LEU A 105 -9.30 2.12 -14.18
CA LEU A 105 -9.65 0.78 -13.71
C LEU A 105 -11.09 0.73 -13.21
N GLN A 106 -11.51 1.71 -12.41
CA GLN A 106 -12.89 1.80 -11.92
C GLN A 106 -13.90 1.84 -13.07
N HIS A 107 -13.62 2.61 -14.12
CA HIS A 107 -14.47 2.67 -15.31
C HIS A 107 -14.53 1.31 -16.03
N GLN A 108 -13.37 0.69 -16.32
CA GLN A 108 -13.32 -0.61 -17.00
C GLN A 108 -14.00 -1.72 -16.20
N LEU A 109 -13.79 -1.75 -14.88
CA LEU A 109 -14.39 -2.72 -13.97
C LEU A 109 -15.91 -2.52 -13.89
N ASN A 110 -16.40 -1.29 -13.80
CA ASN A 110 -17.85 -1.04 -13.83
C ASN A 110 -18.53 -1.63 -15.08
N GLN A 111 -17.84 -1.60 -16.24
CA GLN A 111 -18.36 -2.21 -17.47
C GLN A 111 -18.28 -3.75 -17.50
N THR A 112 -17.33 -4.35 -16.77
CA THR A 112 -16.99 -5.78 -16.92
C THR A 112 -17.47 -6.67 -15.77
N GLN A 113 -17.49 -6.19 -14.53
CA GLN A 113 -17.96 -6.94 -13.34
C GLN A 113 -19.37 -6.54 -12.88
N GLY A 114 -19.98 -5.50 -13.45
CA GLY A 114 -21.37 -5.13 -13.18
C GLY A 114 -21.59 -4.28 -11.93
N PHE A 115 -20.52 -3.87 -11.23
CA PHE A 115 -20.57 -2.82 -10.23
C PHE A 115 -19.29 -1.97 -10.25
N LYS A 116 -19.45 -0.69 -9.88
CA LYS A 116 -18.37 0.29 -9.77
C LYS A 116 -17.61 0.08 -8.44
N PRO A 117 -16.34 -0.37 -8.44
CA PRO A 117 -15.58 -0.47 -7.20
C PRO A 117 -15.23 0.93 -6.67
N PRO A 118 -15.53 1.29 -5.41
CA PRO A 118 -15.12 2.58 -4.84
C PRO A 118 -13.59 2.72 -4.80
N ILE A 119 -13.11 3.93 -5.08
CA ILE A 119 -11.70 4.32 -4.89
C ILE A 119 -11.55 4.90 -3.48
N GLY A 120 -10.58 4.38 -2.73
CA GLY A 120 -10.32 4.76 -1.34
C GLY A 120 -8.92 5.32 -1.10
N ILE A 121 -8.81 6.30 -0.21
CA ILE A 121 -7.56 6.92 0.23
C ILE A 121 -7.69 7.45 1.67
N GLY A 122 -6.60 7.82 2.34
CA GLY A 122 -6.64 8.41 3.67
C GLY A 122 -7.34 9.77 3.71
N LYS A 123 -8.18 10.01 4.73
CA LYS A 123 -8.96 11.26 4.86
C LYS A 123 -8.16 12.56 4.83
N ARG A 124 -6.87 12.50 5.15
CA ARG A 124 -5.97 13.66 5.13
C ARG A 124 -5.55 14.04 3.71
N ILE A 125 -5.98 13.32 2.67
CA ILE A 125 -5.87 13.73 1.26
C ILE A 125 -6.40 15.14 1.03
N ALA A 126 -7.40 15.57 1.80
CA ALA A 126 -7.93 16.92 1.76
C ALA A 126 -6.84 17.98 2.01
N GLN A 127 -5.83 17.70 2.84
CA GLN A 127 -4.71 18.63 3.08
C GLN A 127 -3.84 18.79 1.83
N VAL A 128 -3.51 17.67 1.19
CA VAL A 128 -2.72 17.62 -0.05
C VAL A 128 -3.49 18.31 -1.19
N GLN A 129 -4.76 17.98 -1.35
CA GLN A 129 -5.66 18.58 -2.34
C GLN A 129 -5.79 20.10 -2.17
N ASN A 130 -6.04 20.59 -0.95
CA ASN A 130 -6.15 22.03 -0.71
C ASN A 130 -4.83 22.77 -1.04
N LEU A 131 -3.69 22.18 -0.70
CA LEU A 131 -2.38 22.78 -0.97
C LEU A 131 -2.11 22.86 -2.48
N PHE A 132 -2.25 21.75 -3.20
CA PHE A 132 -1.96 21.70 -4.62
C PHE A 132 -3.02 22.40 -5.46
N GLY A 133 -4.29 22.37 -5.03
CA GLY A 133 -5.36 23.17 -5.62
C GLY A 133 -5.04 24.66 -5.59
N LEU A 134 -4.55 25.17 -4.45
CA LEU A 134 -4.07 26.55 -4.36
C LEU A 134 -2.85 26.81 -5.26
N ARG A 135 -1.87 25.92 -5.25
CA ARG A 135 -0.62 26.07 -6.03
C ARG A 135 -0.87 26.12 -7.54
N TYR A 136 -1.76 25.26 -8.03
CA TYR A 136 -2.03 25.10 -9.46
C TYR A 136 -3.28 25.85 -9.93
N HIS A 137 -3.94 26.61 -9.05
CA HIS A 137 -5.16 27.37 -9.34
C HIS A 137 -6.31 26.48 -9.85
N ILE A 138 -6.46 25.30 -9.24
CA ILE A 138 -7.51 24.32 -9.56
C ILE A 138 -8.71 24.56 -8.63
N GLY A 139 -9.91 24.58 -9.20
CA GLY A 139 -11.15 24.74 -8.46
C GLY A 139 -11.39 23.58 -7.49
N LYS A 140 -12.00 23.85 -6.33
CA LYS A 140 -12.32 22.82 -5.33
C LYS A 140 -13.21 21.73 -5.92
N GLU A 141 -14.14 22.12 -6.76
CA GLU A 141 -15.06 21.26 -7.51
C GLU A 141 -14.38 20.22 -8.42
N GLU A 142 -13.10 20.42 -8.78
CA GLU A 142 -12.36 19.49 -9.64
C GLU A 142 -11.70 18.35 -8.86
N TYR A 143 -11.45 18.52 -7.56
CA TYR A 143 -10.76 17.53 -6.73
C TYR A 143 -11.54 17.11 -5.48
N GLU A 144 -12.49 17.91 -5.02
CA GLU A 144 -13.37 17.50 -3.93
C GLU A 144 -14.28 16.36 -4.43
N GLN A 145 -14.38 15.28 -3.64
CA GLN A 145 -15.21 14.10 -3.94
C GLN A 145 -14.75 13.21 -5.10
N VAL A 146 -13.49 13.31 -5.55
CA VAL A 146 -12.94 12.37 -6.55
C VAL A 146 -12.66 10.97 -6.01
N PHE A 147 -12.57 10.83 -4.67
CA PHE A 147 -12.47 9.56 -3.98
C PHE A 147 -13.84 9.18 -3.39
N ASP A 148 -14.25 7.92 -3.58
CA ASP A 148 -15.53 7.41 -3.10
C ASP A 148 -15.49 7.11 -1.58
N HIS A 149 -14.31 6.86 -1.00
CA HIS A 149 -14.14 6.61 0.43
C HIS A 149 -12.89 7.29 1.00
N LEU A 150 -13.03 7.94 2.16
CA LEU A 150 -11.94 8.57 2.89
C LEU A 150 -11.74 7.83 4.21
N PHE A 151 -10.66 7.07 4.33
CA PHE A 151 -10.40 6.24 5.49
C PHE A 151 -10.01 7.06 6.73
N ASP A 152 -10.61 6.70 7.85
CA ASP A 152 -10.15 7.06 9.18
C ASP A 152 -8.93 6.23 9.60
N ASP A 153 -8.23 6.70 10.65
CA ASP A 153 -7.07 6.01 11.20
C ASP A 153 -7.51 4.66 11.78
N ASP A 154 -6.86 3.59 11.33
CA ASP A 154 -7.11 2.21 11.75
C ASP A 154 -8.52 1.71 11.43
N GLU A 155 -9.19 2.33 10.46
CA GLU A 155 -10.49 1.91 9.98
C GLU A 155 -10.43 0.47 9.44
N LYS A 156 -11.44 -0.33 9.80
CA LYS A 156 -11.58 -1.71 9.34
C LYS A 156 -12.40 -1.75 8.06
N LEU A 157 -11.98 -2.59 7.13
CA LEU A 157 -12.70 -2.91 5.92
C LEU A 157 -12.67 -4.42 5.66
N THR A 158 -13.53 -4.88 4.75
CA THR A 158 -13.62 -6.29 4.35
C THR A 158 -13.25 -6.45 2.89
N ILE A 159 -12.68 -7.61 2.56
CA ILE A 159 -12.41 -8.05 1.18
C ILE A 159 -12.95 -9.48 1.08
N GLY A 160 -14.17 -9.64 0.59
CA GLY A 160 -14.91 -10.89 0.76
C GLY A 160 -14.99 -11.30 2.25
N GLY A 161 -14.39 -12.44 2.61
CA GLY A 161 -14.29 -12.93 3.99
C GLY A 161 -13.03 -12.50 4.75
N LEU A 162 -12.13 -11.73 4.12
CA LEU A 162 -10.93 -11.19 4.77
C LEU A 162 -11.28 -9.91 5.54
N THR A 163 -10.58 -9.70 6.67
CA THR A 163 -10.58 -8.41 7.38
C THR A 163 -9.29 -7.68 7.07
N ALA A 164 -9.40 -6.39 6.79
CA ALA A 164 -8.29 -5.50 6.56
C ALA A 164 -8.37 -4.27 7.47
N THR A 165 -7.23 -3.57 7.62
CA THR A 165 -7.11 -2.34 8.41
C THR A 165 -6.35 -1.29 7.63
N ALA A 166 -6.90 -0.09 7.51
CA ALA A 166 -6.22 1.09 6.97
C ALA A 166 -5.38 1.75 8.09
N LEU A 167 -4.11 1.37 8.19
CA LEU A 167 -3.18 1.89 9.18
C LEU A 167 -2.73 3.30 8.77
N HIS A 168 -2.92 4.31 9.61
CA HIS A 168 -2.33 5.63 9.36
C HIS A 168 -0.82 5.58 9.61
N LEU A 169 -0.03 5.86 8.56
CA LEU A 169 1.44 5.77 8.54
C LEU A 169 2.07 7.07 8.01
N PRO A 170 1.80 8.24 8.62
CA PRO A 170 2.26 9.52 8.09
C PRO A 170 3.78 9.63 8.14
N GLY A 171 4.31 10.52 7.30
CA GLY A 171 5.71 10.92 7.35
C GLY A 171 6.27 11.23 5.98
N HIS A 172 6.02 10.35 5.01
CA HIS A 172 6.28 10.64 3.60
C HIS A 172 5.34 11.74 3.09
N THR A 173 4.03 11.53 3.29
CA THR A 173 2.96 12.52 3.12
C THR A 173 2.02 12.47 4.33
N PRO A 174 1.18 13.50 4.57
CA PRO A 174 0.25 13.50 5.71
C PRO A 174 -0.92 12.52 5.55
N ASP A 175 -1.30 12.18 4.31
CA ASP A 175 -2.41 11.28 3.96
C ASP A 175 -2.04 9.80 3.89
N HIS A 176 -0.76 9.49 4.05
CA HIS A 176 -0.20 8.16 3.88
C HIS A 176 -0.84 7.10 4.80
N LEU A 177 -1.26 6.00 4.18
CA LEU A 177 -1.78 4.79 4.78
C LEU A 177 -0.94 3.58 4.41
N GLY A 178 -1.00 2.56 5.27
CA GLY A 178 -0.74 1.18 4.89
C GLY A 178 -1.97 0.32 5.07
N TYR A 179 -2.06 -0.79 4.33
CA TYR A 179 -3.19 -1.72 4.43
C TYR A 179 -2.72 -3.05 5.04
N GLN A 180 -3.18 -3.36 6.25
CA GLN A 180 -2.95 -4.67 6.88
C GLN A 180 -4.04 -5.66 6.48
N ILE A 181 -3.67 -6.80 5.88
CA ILE A 181 -4.56 -7.84 5.38
C ILE A 181 -3.97 -9.21 5.73
N GLY A 182 -4.56 -9.91 6.71
CA GLY A 182 -3.93 -11.09 7.30
C GLY A 182 -2.56 -10.75 7.91
N GLU A 183 -1.55 -11.58 7.67
CA GLU A 183 -0.16 -11.35 8.08
C GLU A 183 0.64 -10.52 7.07
N ASN A 184 0.00 -9.58 6.35
CA ASN A 184 0.63 -8.78 5.31
C ASN A 184 0.27 -7.30 5.49
N ILE A 185 1.26 -6.41 5.36
CA ILE A 185 1.08 -4.97 5.39
C ILE A 185 1.64 -4.36 4.10
N PHE A 186 0.76 -3.79 3.28
CA PHE A 186 1.13 -2.98 2.13
C PHE A 186 1.41 -1.58 2.64
N CYS A 187 2.69 -1.21 2.78
CA CYS A 187 3.13 -0.05 3.54
C CYS A 187 3.41 1.19 2.67
N GLY A 188 3.15 1.12 1.36
CA GLY A 188 3.44 2.21 0.42
C GLY A 188 4.86 2.77 0.62
N ASP A 189 4.98 4.09 0.52
CA ASP A 189 6.24 4.81 0.78
C ASP A 189 6.48 5.11 2.25
N SER A 190 6.54 4.06 3.08
CA SER A 190 7.02 4.15 4.46
C SER A 190 8.42 3.52 4.60
N LEU A 191 8.47 2.20 4.46
CA LEU A 191 9.70 1.42 4.48
C LEU A 191 9.93 0.80 3.10
N PHE A 192 11.18 0.78 2.66
CA PHE A 192 11.60 0.05 1.47
C PHE A 192 12.39 -1.20 1.85
N HIS A 193 12.89 -1.92 0.85
CA HIS A 193 13.80 -3.03 1.08
C HIS A 193 15.04 -2.55 1.87
N ILE A 194 15.66 -3.47 2.63
CA ILE A 194 16.66 -3.16 3.66
C ILE A 194 17.92 -2.46 3.13
N ASP A 195 18.26 -2.67 1.87
CA ASP A 195 19.39 -2.03 1.18
C ASP A 195 19.07 -0.61 0.68
N ILE A 196 17.78 -0.24 0.60
CA ILE A 196 17.30 1.10 0.22
C ILE A 196 17.02 1.94 1.47
N GLY A 197 16.32 1.38 2.46
CA GLY A 197 15.98 2.06 3.70
C GLY A 197 14.56 2.62 3.72
N THR A 198 14.40 3.94 3.74
CA THR A 198 13.10 4.60 3.97
C THR A 198 12.77 5.63 2.90
N ALA A 199 11.50 5.98 2.77
CA ALA A 199 11.08 7.07 1.91
C ALA A 199 11.59 8.45 2.37
N ARG A 200 11.53 9.42 1.47
CA ARG A 200 11.80 10.84 1.72
C ARG A 200 10.68 11.48 2.55
N CYS A 201 10.95 12.61 3.22
CA CYS A 201 9.97 13.33 4.05
C CYS A 201 9.89 14.83 3.75
N ASP A 202 10.36 15.27 2.60
CA ASP A 202 10.46 16.68 2.20
C ASP A 202 9.32 17.13 1.27
N PHE A 203 8.34 16.27 1.01
CA PHE A 203 7.07 16.71 0.43
C PHE A 203 6.35 17.67 1.39
N PRO A 204 5.49 18.57 0.88
CA PRO A 204 4.72 19.45 1.74
C PRO A 204 3.87 18.66 2.76
N GLY A 205 4.13 18.90 4.05
CA GLY A 205 3.49 18.17 5.15
C GLY A 205 4.18 16.84 5.52
N GLY A 206 5.21 16.44 4.79
CA GLY A 206 6.12 15.37 5.17
C GLY A 206 6.91 15.73 6.44
N ASP A 207 7.20 14.72 7.26
CA ASP A 207 7.88 14.88 8.54
C ASP A 207 8.65 13.60 8.91
N ALA A 208 9.97 13.73 9.08
CA ALA A 208 10.86 12.60 9.35
C ALA A 208 10.62 11.94 10.72
N LYS A 209 10.10 12.69 11.70
CA LYS A 209 9.77 12.15 13.03
C LYS A 209 8.51 11.28 12.95
N ASN A 210 7.53 11.70 12.17
CA ASN A 210 6.34 10.91 11.86
C ASN A 210 6.73 9.66 11.08
N LEU A 211 7.58 9.77 10.04
CA LEU A 211 8.03 8.60 9.29
C LEU A 211 8.76 7.60 10.21
N TYR A 212 9.63 8.10 11.09
CA TYR A 212 10.29 7.26 12.08
C TYR A 212 9.29 6.53 12.98
N ASN A 213 8.26 7.22 13.48
CA ASN A 213 7.22 6.59 14.31
C ASN A 213 6.39 5.56 13.53
N SER A 214 6.06 5.85 12.26
CA SER A 214 5.36 4.92 11.36
C SER A 214 6.20 3.67 11.07
N ALA A 215 7.50 3.85 10.79
CA ALA A 215 8.45 2.75 10.65
C ALA A 215 8.58 1.92 11.94
N ARG A 216 8.65 2.57 13.11
CA ARG A 216 8.66 1.89 14.42
C ARG A 216 7.40 1.07 14.63
N ARG A 217 6.24 1.64 14.33
CA ARG A 217 4.95 0.94 14.39
C ARG A 217 4.94 -0.30 13.49
N LEU A 218 5.41 -0.19 12.25
CA LEU A 218 5.50 -1.33 11.33
C LEU A 218 6.43 -2.44 11.85
N LEU A 219 7.55 -2.07 12.46
CA LEU A 219 8.53 -3.02 13.02
C LEU A 219 8.15 -3.57 14.41
N GLU A 220 7.02 -3.14 14.98
CA GLU A 220 6.48 -3.64 16.25
C GLU A 220 5.42 -4.75 16.06
N PHE A 221 5.02 -5.02 14.81
CA PHE A 221 4.22 -6.21 14.48
C PHE A 221 5.04 -7.49 14.67
N ASP A 222 4.34 -8.64 14.73
CA ASP A 222 4.96 -9.96 14.86
C ASP A 222 5.93 -10.24 13.70
N GLU A 223 6.98 -11.02 13.95
CA GLU A 223 7.99 -11.39 12.94
C GLU A 223 7.38 -12.16 11.75
N SER A 224 6.21 -12.79 11.92
CA SER A 224 5.48 -13.43 10.82
C SER A 224 4.90 -12.45 9.80
N VAL A 225 4.72 -11.18 10.18
CA VAL A 225 4.07 -10.17 9.33
C VAL A 225 5.01 -9.72 8.22
N LYS A 226 4.56 -9.88 6.98
CA LYS A 226 5.27 -9.43 5.78
C LYS A 226 4.94 -7.98 5.48
N ILE A 227 5.96 -7.21 5.12
CA ILE A 227 5.83 -5.80 4.72
C ILE A 227 6.09 -5.71 3.22
N TRP A 228 5.16 -5.08 2.49
CA TRP A 228 5.15 -4.94 1.04
C TRP A 228 5.29 -3.44 0.69
N PRO A 229 6.42 -3.01 0.10
CA PRO A 229 6.72 -1.59 -0.14
C PRO A 229 5.99 -1.03 -1.36
N GLY A 230 5.82 0.29 -1.43
CA GLY A 230 5.27 0.96 -2.62
C GLY A 230 6.24 0.95 -3.82
N HIS A 231 7.55 0.93 -3.55
CA HIS A 231 8.58 1.05 -4.58
C HIS A 231 9.78 0.14 -4.35
N ASP A 232 10.49 -0.14 -5.44
CA ASP A 232 11.85 -0.67 -5.44
C ASP A 232 12.71 0.10 -6.46
N TYR A 233 14.00 0.26 -6.13
CA TYR A 233 14.95 1.05 -6.91
C TYR A 233 16.22 0.23 -7.13
N PRO A 234 16.17 -0.82 -7.97
CA PRO A 234 17.28 -1.72 -8.17
C PRO A 234 18.50 -0.98 -8.70
N ARG A 235 19.66 -1.30 -8.15
CA ARG A 235 20.93 -0.75 -8.65
C ARG A 235 21.17 -1.24 -10.08
N PRO A 236 21.84 -0.47 -10.96
CA PRO A 236 22.10 -0.87 -12.35
C PRO A 236 22.82 -2.23 -12.55
N THR A 237 23.38 -2.80 -11.48
CA THR A 237 24.10 -4.10 -11.49
C THR A 237 23.35 -5.24 -10.80
N GLU A 238 22.19 -4.98 -10.22
CA GLU A 238 21.39 -6.00 -9.54
C GLU A 238 20.17 -6.33 -10.40
N THR A 239 20.19 -7.53 -10.97
CA THR A 239 19.01 -8.15 -11.57
C THR A 239 17.90 -8.17 -10.51
N LEU A 240 16.71 -7.70 -10.88
CA LEU A 240 15.48 -7.74 -10.08
C LEU A 240 15.44 -9.03 -9.23
N TRP A 241 15.49 -8.88 -7.90
CA TRP A 241 15.47 -10.01 -7.00
C TRP A 241 14.10 -10.68 -7.08
N HIS A 242 14.05 -11.74 -7.89
CA HIS A 242 13.08 -12.83 -7.93
C HIS A 242 11.58 -12.46 -8.12
N LEU A 243 11.13 -12.77 -9.35
CA LEU A 243 9.79 -13.28 -9.70
C LEU A 243 9.16 -14.17 -8.62
#